data_AF-A0A1Q3C1Q4-F1
#
_entry.id   AF-A0A1Q3C1Q4-F1
#
_cell.length_a   1.000
_cell.length_b   1.000
_cell.length_c   1.000
_cell.angle_alpha   90.00
_cell.angle_beta   90.00
_cell.angle_gamma   90.00
#
_symmetry.space_group_name_H-M   'P 1'
#
loop_
_entity.id
_entity.type
_entity.pdbx_description
1 polymer ?
#
loop_
_entity_poly.entity_id
_entity_poly.type
_entity_poly.pdbx_seq_one_letter_code
_entity_poly.pdbx_strand_id
1 'polypeptide(L)'
;MAEHDQIVQAEVKKKLAEVNAKYKTVADSHMRVKVFKEGDMVMVILKNERFPVDTYNKLKPQKYGPYKIVHRINDNAYVMDLPSSFCIFGTFNVADLFEYHAEKPLYPDNNSRSSYFQVAETDSV
;
A
#
# COMPACT_ATOMS: atom_id res chain seq x y z
N MET A 1 24.01 -16.69 44.76
CA MET A 1 22.78 -17.08 44.02
C MET A 1 22.42 -16.03 42.97
N ALA A 2 22.19 -14.76 43.35
CA ALA A 2 21.83 -13.70 42.40
C ALA A 2 22.79 -13.50 41.22
N GLU A 3 24.11 -13.65 41.42
CA GLU A 3 25.08 -13.49 40.33
C GLU A 3 25.05 -14.62 39.29
N HIS A 4 24.84 -15.86 39.74
CA HIS A 4 24.71 -17.01 38.85
C HIS A 4 23.45 -16.89 37.98
N ASP A 5 22.35 -16.44 38.57
CA ASP A 5 21.09 -16.24 37.84
C ASP A 5 21.22 -15.14 36.77
N GLN A 6 21.97 -14.07 37.06
CA GLN A 6 22.26 -13.03 36.08
C GLN A 6 23.14 -13.54 34.93
N ILE A 7 24.15 -14.36 35.24
CA ILE A 7 25.02 -15.00 34.24
C ILE A 7 24.19 -15.88 33.31
N VAL A 8 23.34 -16.74 33.87
CA VAL A 8 22.45 -17.63 33.09
C VAL A 8 21.48 -16.81 32.22
N GLN A 9 20.87 -15.76 32.75
CA GLN A 9 19.98 -14.89 31.98
C GLN A 9 20.71 -14.19 30.82
N ALA A 10 21.94 -13.72 31.05
CA ALA A 10 22.76 -13.11 30.01
C ALA A 10 23.11 -14.12 28.90
N GLU A 11 23.44 -15.35 29.28
CA GLU A 11 23.77 -16.42 28.33
C GLU A 11 22.55 -16.84 27.49
N VAL A 12 21.37 -16.94 28.11
CA VAL A 12 20.11 -17.23 27.40
C VAL A 12 19.77 -16.11 26.42
N LYS A 13 19.87 -14.84 26.84
CA LYS A 13 19.63 -13.68 25.96
C LYS A 13 20.58 -13.68 24.76
N LYS A 14 21.87 -13.98 24.98
CA LYS A 14 22.87 -14.06 23.90
C LYS A 14 22.50 -15.15 22.89
N LYS A 15 22.20 -16.36 23.36
CA LYS A 15 21.80 -17.49 22.50
C LYS A 15 20.53 -17.17 21.71
N LEU A 16 19.53 -16.55 22.35
CA LEU A 16 18.29 -16.14 21.68
C LEU A 16 18.55 -15.09 20.59
N ALA A 17 19.41 -14.10 20.86
CA ALA A 17 19.78 -13.08 19.88
C ALA A 17 20.50 -13.70 18.66
N GLU A 18 21.45 -14.61 18.89
CA GLU A 18 22.17 -15.31 17.82
C GLU A 18 21.23 -16.15 16.94
N VAL A 19 20.31 -16.88 17.57
CA VAL A 19 19.32 -17.70 16.88
C VAL A 19 18.35 -16.82 16.09
N ASN A 20 17.82 -15.75 16.67
CA ASN A 20 16.93 -14.81 15.99
C ASN A 20 17.62 -14.13 14.80
N ALA A 21 18.90 -13.76 14.93
CA ALA A 21 19.68 -13.18 13.84
C ALA A 21 19.81 -14.16 12.67
N LYS A 22 20.09 -15.45 12.93
CA LYS A 22 20.12 -16.48 11.90
C LYS A 22 18.78 -16.61 11.18
N TYR A 23 17.68 -16.73 11.93
CA TYR A 23 16.34 -16.79 11.35
C TYR A 23 16.02 -15.56 10.50
N LYS A 24 16.39 -14.37 10.97
CA LYS A 24 16.20 -13.12 10.22
C LYS A 24 16.95 -13.14 8.90
N THR A 25 18.22 -13.55 8.87
CA THR A 25 18.99 -13.60 7.61
C THR A 25 18.39 -14.55 6.58
N VAL A 26 17.87 -15.70 7.01
CA VAL A 26 17.22 -16.66 6.10
C VAL A 26 15.90 -16.10 5.57
N ALA A 27 15.07 -15.53 6.44
CA ALA A 27 13.80 -14.92 6.04
C ALA A 27 14.00 -13.73 5.09
N ASP A 28 14.93 -12.84 5.41
CA ASP A 28 15.21 -11.62 4.63
C ASP A 28 15.81 -11.95 3.25
N SER A 29 16.47 -13.10 3.08
CA SER A 29 17.09 -13.51 1.80
C SER A 29 16.09 -13.66 0.65
N HIS A 30 14.83 -13.97 0.96
CA HIS A 30 13.75 -14.11 -0.02
C HIS A 30 12.87 -12.86 -0.14
N MET A 31 13.13 -11.82 0.67
CA MET A 31 12.28 -10.64 0.75
C MET A 31 12.75 -9.55 -0.22
N ARG A 32 11.85 -9.06 -1.07
CA ARG A 32 12.12 -7.88 -1.88
C ARG A 32 11.99 -6.64 -1.00
N VAL A 33 13.07 -5.88 -0.87
CA VAL A 33 13.06 -4.61 -0.13
C VAL A 33 12.34 -3.55 -0.97
N LYS A 34 11.04 -3.36 -0.71
CA LYS A 34 10.29 -2.18 -1.15
C LYS A 34 10.13 -1.26 0.05
N VAL A 35 10.68 -0.06 -0.05
CA VAL A 35 10.57 0.96 1.00
C VAL A 35 9.86 2.16 0.42
N PHE A 36 8.75 2.52 1.04
CA PHE A 36 8.01 3.73 0.71
C PHE A 36 8.26 4.79 1.78
N LYS A 37 8.06 6.04 1.41
CA LYS A 37 8.15 7.20 2.31
C LYS A 37 6.77 7.80 2.54
N GLU A 38 6.66 8.54 3.63
CA GLU A 38 5.48 9.37 3.88
C GLU A 38 5.33 10.37 2.73
N GLY A 39 4.12 10.45 2.19
CA GLY A 39 3.80 11.28 1.02
C GLY A 39 3.86 10.57 -0.32
N ASP A 40 4.41 9.36 -0.41
CA ASP A 40 4.38 8.59 -1.65
C ASP A 40 2.93 8.21 -2.00
N MET A 41 2.61 8.27 -3.29
CA MET A 41 1.34 7.78 -3.83
C MET A 41 1.49 6.30 -4.16
N VAL A 42 0.61 5.47 -3.59
CA VAL A 42 0.63 4.01 -3.76
C VAL A 42 -0.76 3.49 -4.08
N MET A 43 -0.81 2.42 -4.87
CA MET A 43 -2.03 1.64 -5.05
C MET A 43 -2.11 0.53 -4.03
N VAL A 44 -3.32 0.26 -3.54
CA VAL A 44 -3.56 -0.79 -2.53
C VAL A 44 -4.31 -1.96 -3.10
N ILE A 45 -3.93 -3.16 -2.68
CA ILE A 45 -4.78 -4.34 -2.82
C ILE A 45 -5.67 -4.47 -1.58
N LEU A 46 -6.98 -4.50 -1.80
CA LEU A 46 -7.95 -4.81 -0.75
C LEU A 46 -8.26 -6.31 -0.78
N LYS A 47 -7.87 -7.02 0.28
CA LYS A 47 -8.19 -8.45 0.46
C LYS A 47 -9.66 -8.64 0.82
N ASN A 48 -10.21 -9.77 0.42
CA ASN A 48 -11.62 -10.12 0.61
C ASN A 48 -12.05 -10.07 2.09
N GLU A 49 -11.13 -10.40 3.01
CA GLU A 49 -11.32 -10.36 4.47
C GLU A 49 -11.68 -8.96 5.01
N ARG A 50 -11.33 -7.90 4.29
CA ARG A 50 -11.60 -6.51 4.74
C ARG A 50 -12.96 -6.01 4.29
N PHE A 51 -13.63 -6.70 3.36
CA PHE A 51 -14.96 -6.30 2.93
C PHE A 51 -16.03 -6.96 3.81
N PRO A 52 -17.12 -6.25 4.12
CA PRO A 52 -18.28 -6.89 4.72
C PRO A 52 -18.80 -7.99 3.79
N VAL A 53 -19.34 -9.05 4.40
CA VAL A 53 -19.96 -10.19 3.70
C VAL A 53 -20.96 -9.64 2.67
N ASP A 54 -20.92 -10.16 1.44
CA ASP A 54 -21.69 -9.74 0.25
C ASP A 54 -21.22 -8.50 -0.54
N THR A 55 -20.18 -7.77 -0.10
CA THR A 55 -19.63 -6.65 -0.89
C THR A 55 -18.58 -7.10 -1.93
N TYR A 56 -18.08 -8.33 -1.79
CA TYR A 56 -17.04 -8.89 -2.66
C TYR A 56 -17.64 -9.42 -3.98
N ASN A 57 -17.03 -9.00 -5.10
CA ASN A 57 -17.33 -9.52 -6.43
C ASN A 57 -16.00 -9.79 -7.15
N LYS A 58 -15.86 -10.99 -7.73
CA LYS A 58 -14.66 -11.44 -8.46
C LYS A 58 -14.26 -10.53 -9.63
N LEU A 59 -15.19 -9.74 -10.16
CA LEU A 59 -14.96 -8.81 -11.27
C LEU A 59 -14.49 -7.42 -10.82
N LYS A 60 -14.49 -7.12 -9.51
CA LYS A 60 -14.02 -5.81 -9.03
C LYS A 60 -12.51 -5.66 -9.23
N PRO A 61 -12.04 -4.43 -9.51
CA PRO A 61 -10.60 -4.17 -9.59
C PRO A 61 -9.93 -4.58 -8.28
N GLN A 62 -8.82 -5.31 -8.40
CA GLN A 62 -8.09 -5.80 -7.22
C GLN A 62 -7.23 -4.69 -6.58
N LYS A 63 -6.79 -3.72 -7.39
CA LYS A 63 -6.01 -2.55 -6.96
C LYS A 63 -6.89 -1.31 -6.94
N TYR A 64 -6.81 -0.55 -5.86
CA TYR A 64 -7.60 0.66 -5.64
C TYR A 64 -6.69 1.87 -5.50
N GLY A 65 -7.05 2.93 -6.22
CA GLY A 65 -6.58 4.30 -6.08
C GLY A 65 -5.07 4.51 -6.19
N PRO A 66 -4.62 5.75 -6.37
CA PRO A 66 -3.44 6.24 -5.69
C PRO A 66 -3.87 6.84 -4.35
N TYR A 67 -3.38 6.27 -3.24
CA TYR A 67 -3.54 6.83 -1.91
C TYR A 67 -2.20 7.28 -1.37
N LYS A 68 -2.22 8.35 -0.58
CA LYS A 68 -1.03 8.90 0.04
C LYS A 68 -0.69 8.11 1.30
N ILE A 69 0.58 7.77 1.48
CA ILE A 69 1.07 7.27 2.77
C ILE A 69 1.11 8.43 3.75
N VAL A 70 0.33 8.33 4.83
CA VAL A 70 0.28 9.32 5.91
C VAL A 70 1.42 9.11 6.89
N HIS A 71 1.62 7.85 7.30
CA HIS A 71 2.61 7.53 8.31
C HIS A 71 3.25 6.16 8.09
N ARG A 72 4.55 6.05 8.40
CA ARG A 72 5.29 4.79 8.35
C ARG A 72 5.50 4.24 9.75
N ILE A 73 4.89 3.08 10.04
CA ILE A 73 5.05 2.40 11.34
C ILE A 73 6.37 1.61 11.35
N ASN A 74 6.61 0.82 10.30
CA ASN A 74 7.87 0.12 10.07
C ASN A 74 8.05 -0.13 8.56
N ASP A 75 9.15 -0.78 8.16
CA ASP A 75 9.43 -1.08 6.75
C ASP A 75 8.35 -1.94 6.08
N ASN A 76 7.57 -2.68 6.86
CA ASN A 76 6.58 -3.64 6.43
C ASN A 76 5.13 -3.12 6.52
N ALA A 77 4.88 -2.02 7.24
CA ALA A 77 3.53 -1.57 7.61
C ALA A 77 3.40 -0.04 7.52
N TYR A 78 2.40 0.39 6.77
CA TYR A 78 2.15 1.79 6.44
C TYR A 78 0.68 2.15 6.69
N VAL A 79 0.45 3.39 7.13
CA VAL A 79 -0.87 3.99 7.27
C VAL A 79 -1.13 4.88 6.05
N MET A 80 -2.25 4.68 5.39
CA MET A 80 -2.65 5.47 4.22
C MET A 80 -3.87 6.33 4.51
N ASP A 81 -3.99 7.38 3.72
CA ASP A 81 -5.15 8.26 3.68
C ASP A 81 -6.27 7.61 2.86
N LEU A 82 -7.03 6.73 3.51
CA LEU A 82 -8.18 6.08 2.89
C LEU A 82 -9.47 6.85 3.15
N PRO A 83 -10.37 6.92 2.16
CA PRO A 83 -11.70 7.48 2.35
C PRO A 83 -12.48 6.72 3.43
N SER A 84 -13.15 7.46 4.32
CA SER A 84 -13.99 6.88 5.38
C SER A 84 -15.14 6.00 4.84
N SER A 85 -15.47 6.09 3.55
CA SER A 85 -16.49 5.30 2.89
C SER A 85 -16.16 3.80 2.79
N PHE A 86 -14.88 3.42 2.86
CA PHE A 86 -14.49 2.01 2.81
C PHE A 86 -14.81 1.27 4.11
N CYS A 87 -14.98 1.97 5.24
CA CYS A 87 -15.19 1.35 6.57
C CYS A 87 -14.12 0.29 6.95
N ILE A 88 -12.89 0.44 6.43
CA ILE A 88 -11.75 -0.45 6.70
C ILE A 88 -10.62 0.29 7.42
N PHE A 89 -9.76 -0.47 8.09
CA PHE A 89 -8.54 0.09 8.67
C PHE A 89 -7.56 0.56 7.59
N GLY A 90 -7.01 1.75 7.80
CA GLY A 90 -6.04 2.42 6.91
C GLY A 90 -4.61 1.84 6.95
N THR A 91 -4.37 0.77 7.70
CA THR A 91 -3.05 0.16 7.85
C THR A 91 -2.86 -1.03 6.91
N PHE A 92 -1.77 -1.02 6.15
CA PHE A 92 -1.50 -2.01 5.12
C PHE A 92 -0.07 -2.53 5.19
N ASN A 93 0.08 -3.80 4.80
CA ASN A 93 1.37 -4.43 4.66
C ASN A 93 2.03 -4.01 3.35
N VAL A 94 3.35 -3.90 3.30
CA VAL A 94 4.12 -3.55 2.09
C VAL A 94 3.85 -4.48 0.91
N ALA A 95 3.52 -5.75 1.17
CA ALA A 95 3.12 -6.72 0.14
C ALA A 95 1.80 -6.37 -0.55
N ASP A 96 0.95 -5.59 0.12
CA ASP A 96 -0.35 -5.14 -0.40
C ASP A 96 -0.23 -3.75 -1.07
N LEU A 97 0.98 -3.16 -1.12
CA LEU A 97 1.25 -1.84 -1.71
C LEU A 97 1.98 -1.94 -3.07
N PHE A 98 1.57 -1.09 -3.99
CA PHE A 98 2.17 -0.96 -5.32
C PHE A 98 2.52 0.50 -5.58
N GLU A 99 3.69 0.72 -6.17
CA GLU A 99 4.11 2.05 -6.60
C GLU A 99 3.15 2.56 -7.68
N TYR A 100 2.67 3.80 -7.50
CA TYR A 100 1.84 4.46 -8.49
C TYR A 100 2.74 5.22 -9.47
N HIS A 101 2.67 4.87 -10.74
CA HIS A 101 3.29 5.65 -11.81
C HIS A 101 2.18 6.47 -12.48
N ALA A 102 2.27 7.80 -12.38
CA ALA A 102 1.39 8.68 -13.14
C ALA A 102 1.58 8.38 -14.63
N GLU A 103 0.49 8.10 -15.35
CA GLU A 103 0.56 7.85 -16.78
C GLU A 103 1.15 9.09 -17.46
N LYS A 104 2.33 8.91 -18.07
CA LYS A 104 2.89 9.92 -18.97
C LYS A 104 2.01 9.91 -20.22
N PRO A 105 1.35 11.02 -20.58
CA PRO A 105 0.52 11.03 -21.78
C PRO A 105 1.39 10.64 -22.98
N LEU A 106 1.02 9.54 -23.64
CA LEU A 106 1.77 8.99 -24.77
C LEU A 106 1.79 9.94 -25.97
N TYR A 107 0.88 10.91 -25.99
CA TYR A 107 0.84 11.99 -26.96
C TYR A 107 0.64 13.31 -26.22
N PRO A 108 1.50 14.33 -26.43
CA PRO A 108 1.18 15.69 -26.00
C PRO A 108 -0.09 16.15 -26.71
N ASP A 109 -0.99 16.76 -25.95
CA ASP A 109 -2.30 17.22 -26.37
C ASP A 109 -2.18 18.37 -27.39
N ASN A 110 -1.99 18.03 -28.66
CA ASN A 110 -2.23 18.95 -29.76
C ASN A 110 -3.73 18.95 -30.04
N ASN A 111 -4.47 19.67 -29.19
CA ASN A 111 -5.89 19.93 -29.35
C ASN A 111 -6.16 20.68 -30.68
N SER A 112 -6.52 19.94 -31.73
CA SER A 112 -7.09 20.48 -32.98
C SER A 112 -8.56 20.11 -33.17
N ARG A 113 -9.26 19.64 -32.12
CA ARG A 113 -10.68 19.29 -32.20
C ARG A 113 -11.52 20.07 -31.19
N SER A 114 -11.43 21.39 -31.30
CA SER A 114 -12.57 22.25 -31.02
C SER A 114 -13.63 22.02 -32.09
N SER A 115 -14.59 21.13 -31.84
CA SER A 115 -15.90 21.20 -32.49
C SER A 115 -16.96 21.29 -31.41
N TYR A 116 -17.16 22.52 -30.92
CA TYR A 116 -18.39 22.93 -30.26
C TYR A 116 -19.57 22.57 -31.17
N PHE A 117 -20.53 21.80 -30.67
CA PHE A 117 -21.79 21.57 -31.37
C PHE A 117 -22.52 22.91 -31.52
N GLN A 118 -22.65 23.40 -32.76
CA GLN A 118 -23.62 24.43 -33.07
C GLN A 118 -24.97 23.74 -33.25
N VAL A 119 -25.85 23.87 -32.25
CA VAL A 119 -27.28 23.58 -32.42
C VAL A 119 -27.85 24.74 -33.21
N ALA A 120 -28.13 24.51 -34.49
CA ALA A 120 -28.87 25.46 -35.31
C ALA A 120 -30.35 25.42 -34.88
N GLU A 121 -30.81 26.50 -34.27
CA GLU A 121 -32.23 26.79 -34.10
C GLU A 121 -32.81 27.07 -35.49
N THR A 122 -33.70 26.21 -35.98
CA THR A 122 -34.52 26.47 -37.18
C THR A 122 -35.82 27.14 -36.79
N ASP A 123 -36.11 28.21 -37.54
CA ASP A 123 -37.18 29.19 -37.42
C ASP A 123 -38.60 28.69 -37.14
N SER A 124 -39.34 29.59 -36.48
CA SER A 124 -40.79 29.59 -36.29
C SER A 124 -41.49 30.09 -37.56
N VAL A 125 -42.62 29.48 -37.94
CA VAL A 125 -43.72 30.09 -38.72
C VAL A 125 -45.05 29.64 -38.12
#